data_AF-A0A1I6R9P7-F1
#
_entry.id   AF-A0A1I6R9P7-F1
#
_cell.length_a   1.000
_cell.length_b   1.000
_cell.length_c   1.000
_cell.angle_alpha   90.00
_cell.angle_beta   90.00
_cell.angle_gamma   90.00
#
_symmetry.space_group_name_H-M   'P 1'
#
loop_
_entity.id
_entity.type
_entity.pdbx_description
1 polymer ?
#
loop_
_entity_poly.entity_id
_entity_poly.type
_entity_poly.pdbx_seq_one_letter_code
_entity_poly.pdbx_strand_id
1 'polypeptide(L)' 'MVEAQQHTIVGQRVTVVYTTLRGARRVRTGTVVRFGARVIVLTSGHRRLQAVIPTARLIAVVQLSPLPQGVAPAPAAD' A
#
# COMPACT_ATOMS: atom_id res chain seq x y z
N MET A 1 -21.03 0.29 -7.17
CA MET A 1 -20.68 -0.86 -6.32
C MET A 1 -19.17 -1.08 -6.47
N VAL A 2 -18.36 -0.55 -5.56
CA VAL A 2 -16.89 -0.71 -5.58
C VAL A 2 -16.53 -1.68 -4.47
N GLU A 3 -16.76 -2.96 -4.72
CA GLU A 3 -16.30 -4.06 -3.88
C GLU A 3 -15.15 -4.78 -4.60
N ALA A 4 -14.07 -4.06 -4.87
CA ALA A 4 -12.86 -4.66 -5.42
C ALA A 4 -11.88 -4.93 -4.27
N GLN A 5 -11.49 -6.21 -4.13
CA GLN A 5 -10.26 -6.66 -3.47
C GLN A 5 -10.19 -6.52 -1.93
N GLN A 6 -11.09 -7.20 -1.21
CA GLN A 6 -10.87 -7.50 0.21
C GLN A 6 -10.09 -8.81 0.46
N HIS A 7 -9.70 -9.55 -0.59
CA HIS A 7 -8.82 -10.72 -0.44
C HIS A 7 -7.37 -10.29 -0.12
N THR A 8 -7.18 -10.05 1.18
CA THR A 8 -5.95 -10.02 1.99
C THR A 8 -4.82 -9.15 1.47
N ILE A 9 -5.04 -7.82 1.45
CA ILE A 9 -3.97 -6.83 1.28
C ILE A 9 -2.97 -6.79 2.45
N VAL A 10 -3.25 -7.49 3.55
CA VAL A 10 -2.32 -7.61 4.69
C VAL A 10 -1.06 -8.36 4.23
N GLY A 11 0.11 -7.83 4.59
CA GLY A 11 1.41 -8.31 4.12
C GLY A 11 1.86 -7.70 2.79
N GLN A 12 0.97 -7.04 2.04
CA GLN A 12 1.30 -6.40 0.77
C GLN A 12 1.91 -5.02 0.98
N ARG A 13 2.86 -4.65 0.11
CA ARG A 13 3.36 -3.28 0.01
C ARG A 13 2.37 -2.46 -0.81
N VAL A 14 1.86 -1.39 -0.21
CA VAL A 14 0.84 -0.54 -0.82
C VAL A 14 1.26 0.93 -0.74
N THR A 15 0.69 1.74 -1.63
CA THR A 15 0.69 3.19 -1.54
C THR A 15 -0.72 3.66 -1.19
N VAL A 16 -0.84 4.35 -0.06
CA VAL A 16 -2.09 4.86 0.47
C VAL A 16 -2.16 6.37 0.28
N VAL A 17 -3.26 6.82 -0.31
CA VAL A 17 -3.61 8.24 -0.43
C VAL A 17 -4.71 8.54 0.58
N TYR A 18 -4.50 9.51 1.45
CA TYR A 18 -5.43 9.83 2.53
C TYR A 18 -5.47 11.32 2.84
N THR A 19 -6.54 11.76 3.50
CA THR A 19 -6.63 13.10 4.08
C THR A 19 -6.20 13.09 5.53
N THR A 20 -5.42 14.10 5.93
CA THR A 20 -5.05 14.32 7.34
C THR A 20 -6.22 14.94 8.12
N LEU A 21 -6.10 15.01 9.45
CA LEU A 21 -7.05 15.71 10.32
C LEU A 21 -7.31 17.16 9.88
N ARG A 22 -6.27 17.84 9.37
CA ARG A 22 -6.33 19.23 8.89
C ARG A 22 -6.75 19.35 7.41
N GLY A 23 -7.24 18.28 6.79
CA GLY A 23 -7.72 18.30 5.40
C GLY A 23 -6.63 18.19 4.32
N ALA A 24 -5.34 18.24 4.68
CA ALA A 24 -4.26 18.08 3.70
C ALA A 24 -4.21 16.65 3.14
N ARG A 25 -4.01 16.50 1.82
CA ARG A 25 -3.80 15.21 1.15
C ARG A 25 -2.35 14.72 1.36
N ARG A 26 -2.19 13.46 1.75
CA ARG A 26 -0.89 12.83 1.92
C ARG A 26 -0.85 11.47 1.22
N VAL A 27 0.37 11.08 0.86
CA VAL A 27 0.68 9.79 0.26
C VAL A 27 1.69 9.08 1.15
N ARG A 28 1.45 7.80 1.44
CA ARG A 28 2.38 6.97 2.19
C ARG A 28 2.47 5.57 1.58
N THR A 29 3.70 5.12 1.40
CA THR A 29 3.99 3.76 0.94
C THR A 29 4.53 2.94 2.10
N GLY A 30 3.92 1.77 2.33
CA GLY A 30 4.28 0.88 3.41
C GLY A 30 3.65 -0.50 3.25
N THR A 31 4.02 -1.42 4.15
CA THR A 31 3.44 -2.76 4.20
C THR A 31 2.20 -2.73 5.09
N VAL A 32 1.07 -3.27 4.61
CA VAL A 32 -0.15 -3.33 5.42
C VAL A 32 0.00 -4.38 6.48
N VAL A 33 -0.07 -4.00 7.76
CA VAL A 33 -0.08 -4.95 8.89
C VAL A 33 -1.48 -5.17 9.42
N ARG A 34 -2.38 -4.20 9.22
CA ARG A 34 -3.79 -4.32 9.57
C ARG A 34 -4.62 -3.52 8.59
N PHE A 35 -5.70 -4.11 8.12
CA PHE A 35 -6.75 -3.41 7.40
C PHE A 35 -8.09 -3.73 8.07
N GLY A 36 -8.75 -2.72 8.63
CA GLY A 36 -10.03 -2.91 9.29
C GLY A 36 -10.97 -1.74 9.03
N ALA A 37 -12.22 -1.88 9.50
CA ALA A 37 -13.26 -0.88 9.30
C ALA A 37 -12.91 0.51 9.86
N ARG A 38 -12.05 0.58 10.90
CA ARG A 38 -11.66 1.85 11.53
C ARG A 38 -10.33 2.40 11.03
N VAL A 39 -9.34 1.54 10.82
CA VAL A 39 -7.98 1.97 10.48
C VAL A 39 -7.29 1.00 9.51
N ILE A 40 -6.39 1.55 8.70
CA ILE A 40 -5.30 0.83 8.06
C ILE A 40 -3.98 1.17 8.77
N VAL A 41 -3.14 0.16 8.99
CA VAL A 41 -1.84 0.30 9.64
C VAL A 41 -0.75 -0.10 8.67
N LEU A 42 0.21 0.81 8.48
CA LEU A 42 1.38 0.63 7.62
C LEU A 42 2.66 0.51 8.45
N THR A 43 3.56 -0.37 8.03
CA THR A 43 4.92 -0.46 8.55
C THR A 43 5.96 -0.31 7.44
N SER A 44 7.15 0.18 7.78
CA SER A 44 8.34 -0.01 6.95
C SER A 44 8.99 -1.35 7.33
N GLY A 45 9.62 -2.04 6.37
CA GLY A 45 10.06 -3.46 6.43
C GLY A 45 10.84 -3.98 7.65
N HIS A 46 11.15 -3.15 8.65
CA HIS A 46 11.75 -3.50 9.94
C HIS A 46 10.77 -3.34 11.12
N ARG A 47 9.48 -3.63 10.94
CA ARG A 47 8.40 -3.53 11.96
C ARG A 47 8.19 -2.14 12.57
N ARG A 48 8.83 -1.09 12.04
CA ARG A 48 8.60 0.28 12.51
C ARG A 48 7.24 0.76 12.01
N LEU A 49 6.38 1.16 12.94
CA LEU A 49 5.10 1.78 12.64
C LEU A 49 5.33 3.03 11.78
N GLN A 50 4.71 3.07 10.61
CA GLN A 50 4.88 4.16 9.67
C GLN A 50 3.68 5.09 9.66
N ALA A 51 2.47 4.51 9.65
CA ALA A 51 1.24 5.29 9.68
C ALA A 51 0.08 4.45 10.23
N VAL A 52 -0.78 5.12 11.01
CA VAL A 52 -2.12 4.66 11.33
C VAL A 52 -3.08 5.63 10.69
N ILE A 53 -3.88 5.16 9.75
CA ILE A 53 -4.72 6.01 8.90
C ILE A 53 -6.17 5.59 9.12
N PRO A 54 -7.07 6.50 9.53
CA PRO A 54 -8.50 6.20 9.62
C PRO A 54 -9.06 5.80 8.25
N THR A 55 -9.79 4.69 8.19
CA THR A 55 -10.36 4.16 6.94
C THR A 55 -11.30 5.18 6.29
N ALA A 56 -12.06 5.93 7.09
CA ALA A 56 -12.95 7.00 6.62
C ALA A 56 -12.22 8.17 5.91
N ARG A 57 -10.88 8.25 6.00
CA ARG A 57 -10.05 9.28 5.37
C ARG A 57 -9.25 8.76 4.18
N LEU A 58 -9.45 7.50 3.82
CA LEU A 58 -8.81 6.91 2.65
C LEU A 58 -9.46 7.47 1.38
N ILE A 59 -8.61 7.90 0.45
CA ILE A 59 -9.01 8.28 -0.90
C ILE A 59 -8.76 7.09 -1.83
N ALA A 60 -7.59 6.46 -1.72
CA ALA A 60 -7.22 5.33 -2.55
C ALA A 60 -6.17 4.46 -1.86
N VAL A 61 -6.18 3.17 -2.17
CA VAL A 61 -5.13 2.20 -1.83
C VAL A 61 -4.66 1.57 -3.13
N VAL A 62 -3.37 1.71 -3.43
CA VAL A 62 -2.76 1.15 -4.64
C VAL A 62 -1.81 0.05 -4.23
N GLN A 63 -2.07 -1.17 -4.66
CA GLN A 63 -1.17 -2.30 -4.44
C GLN A 63 0.03 -2.17 -5.38
N LEU A 64 1.24 -2.22 -4.82
CA LEU A 64 2.44 -2.39 -5.62
C LEU A 64 2.55 -3.88 -5.91
N SER A 65 2.11 -4.32 -7.10
CA SER A 65 2.48 -5.66 -7.57
C SER A 65 4.01 -5.75 -7.58
N PRO A 66 4.62 -6.88 -7.19
CA PRO A 66 6.02 -7.09 -7.53
C PRO A 66 6.12 -6.92 -9.05
N LEU A 67 6.95 -5.98 -9.49
CA LEU A 67 7.44 -6.01 -10.86
C LEU A 67 8.01 -7.41 -11.07
N PRO A 68 7.72 -8.09 -12.21
CA PRO A 68 8.37 -9.35 -12.51
C PRO A 68 9.89 -9.12 -12.40
N GLN A 69 10.49 -9.68 -11.35
CA GLN A 69 11.93 -9.61 -11.17
C GLN A 69 12.55 -10.53 -12.21
N GLY A 70 13.24 -9.94 -13.18
CA GLY A 70 14.08 -10.67 -14.12
C GLY A 70 13.37 -11.12 -15.40
N VAL A 71 13.32 -10.21 -16.37
CA VAL A 71 13.80 -10.60 -17.70
C VAL A 71 15.00 -9.70 -17.94
N ALA A 72 16.19 -10.20 -17.60
CA ALA A 72 17.39 -9.63 -18.16
C ALA A 72 17.26 -9.78 -19.69
N PRO A 73 17.52 -8.73 -20.49
CA PRO A 73 17.62 -8.93 -21.93
C PRO A 73 18.69 -10.02 -22.15
N ALA A 74 18.32 -11.08 -22.88
CA ALA A 74 19.29 -12.08 -23.29
C ALA A 74 20.46 -11.35 -23.95
N PRO A 75 21.73 -11.68 -23.62
CA PRO A 75 22.87 -11.05 -24.27
C PRO A 75 22.72 -11.26 -25.78
N ALA A 76 22.94 -10.20 -26.56
CA ALA A 76 22.99 -10.31 -28.00
C ALA A 76 24.05 -11.36 -28.36
N ALA A 77 23.62 -12.46 -28.98
CA ALA A 77 24.54 -13.33 -29.69
C ALA A 77 25.02 -12.55 -30.93
N ASP A 78 26.34 -12.56 -31.11
CA ASP A 78 27.15 -11.87 -32.13
C ASP A 78 26.56 -11.94 -33.55
#